data_AF-A0A960JJB9-F1
#
_entry.id   AF-A0A960JJB9-F1
#
_cell.length_a   1.000
_cell.length_b   1.000
_cell.length_c   1.000
_cell.angle_alpha   90.00
_cell.angle_beta   90.00
_cell.angle_gamma   90.00
#
_symmetry.space_group_name_H-M   'P 1'
#
loop_
_entity.id
_entity.type
_entity.pdbx_description
1 polymer ?
#
loop_
_entity_poly.entity_id
_entity_poly.type
_entity_poly.pdbx_seq_one_letter_code
_entity_poly.pdbx_strand_id
1 'polypeptide(L)'
;MKTYIHKDPPLFSQLSSSESGFSLVEAIITVAIFLMVLAAIFGVMRAGNIMQNSVSDRSEVTANARTAINYMGRETVNAGLGYSRTGAIVPDDLAFDLFKIPKDSGNERDIFPGVIAGNNISTSALSVNGEKNDVVAFISRDMEFNGGEPVVILSQLGIPAVPIVNPNGDNLLTTVPGGCSSCRKYDLYTIESADGNQALAMATAVTSSSISILDNDPLGLNRKWSDPPPKRSILTQCITGSTNNCFNYNPHATAKRVFLTSFSVDAEGTLIRTTYGNNTGASAADQIQIHPLAYGVQSFQVRYLMQDGSLLDDPSSGNSDQMKMNEVVQIEINITLKSETSENGVTSTQLINVDSTFSTRNLRYDFE
;
A
#
# COMPACT_ATOMS: atom_id res chain seq x y z
N MET A 1 90.84 22.43 -81.36
CA MET A 1 90.55 21.11 -80.77
C MET A 1 89.03 20.92 -80.77
N LYS A 2 88.54 19.92 -81.52
CA LYS A 2 87.21 19.23 -81.48
C LYS A 2 85.91 20.06 -81.36
N THR A 3 85.14 20.24 -82.44
CA THR A 3 83.99 19.43 -82.98
C THR A 3 82.61 19.69 -82.34
N TYR A 4 81.65 19.98 -83.23
CA TYR A 4 80.18 20.05 -83.06
C TYR A 4 79.55 18.75 -82.51
N ILE A 5 78.32 18.85 -81.94
CA ILE A 5 77.06 18.20 -82.40
C ILE A 5 75.93 18.26 -81.31
N HIS A 6 74.85 18.98 -81.65
CA HIS A 6 73.40 18.66 -81.59
C HIS A 6 72.85 17.51 -80.70
N LYS A 7 71.80 17.79 -79.90
CA LYS A 7 70.46 17.12 -79.88
C LYS A 7 69.54 17.64 -78.75
N ASP A 8 68.31 18.04 -79.07
CA ASP A 8 67.22 18.29 -78.11
C ASP A 8 66.53 16.97 -77.66
N PRO A 9 65.47 17.04 -76.81
CA PRO A 9 65.33 16.40 -75.50
C PRO A 9 64.57 15.04 -75.64
N PRO A 10 64.11 14.32 -74.58
CA PRO A 10 62.82 14.64 -73.95
C PRO A 10 62.58 14.00 -72.54
N LEU A 11 61.30 14.03 -72.11
CA LEU A 11 60.63 13.08 -71.22
C LEU A 11 60.77 13.25 -69.70
N PHE A 12 60.11 14.29 -69.18
CA PHE A 12 59.29 14.04 -67.97
C PHE A 12 58.09 13.19 -68.40
N SER A 13 58.22 11.88 -68.28
CA SER A 13 57.07 10.99 -68.28
C SER A 13 56.24 11.31 -67.04
N GLN A 14 55.20 12.12 -67.23
CA GLN A 14 54.00 11.98 -66.44
C GLN A 14 53.57 10.52 -66.62
N LEU A 15 53.77 9.70 -65.60
CA LEU A 15 53.04 8.45 -65.46
C LEU A 15 51.57 8.85 -65.34
N SER A 16 50.88 9.03 -66.48
CA SER A 16 49.44 8.93 -66.52
C SER A 16 49.15 7.49 -66.11
N SER A 17 48.94 7.29 -64.81
CA SER A 17 48.23 6.13 -64.32
C SER A 17 46.95 6.09 -65.16
N SER A 18 46.85 5.08 -66.01
CA SER A 18 45.63 4.76 -66.72
C SER A 18 44.60 4.48 -65.63
N GLU A 19 43.87 5.51 -65.19
CA GLU A 19 42.67 5.35 -64.42
C GLU A 19 41.70 4.59 -65.33
N SER A 20 41.67 3.26 -65.19
CA SER A 20 40.67 2.45 -65.85
C SER A 20 39.33 2.90 -65.28
N GLY A 21 38.56 3.62 -66.09
CA GLY A 21 37.21 4.06 -65.71
C GLY A 21 36.42 2.87 -65.18
N PHE A 22 35.85 3.04 -63.99
CA PHE A 22 35.03 2.05 -63.32
C PHE A 22 33.89 1.62 -64.25
N SER A 23 33.71 0.32 -64.43
CA SER A 23 32.60 -0.19 -65.24
C SER A 23 31.27 0.11 -64.53
N LEU A 24 30.26 0.57 -65.27
CA LEU A 24 28.91 0.83 -64.74
C LEU A 24 28.32 -0.41 -64.05
N VAL A 25 28.68 -1.61 -64.52
CA VAL A 25 28.29 -2.88 -63.89
C VAL A 25 28.93 -3.04 -62.52
N GLU A 26 30.20 -2.66 -62.38
CA GLU A 26 30.93 -2.73 -61.11
C GLU A 26 30.36 -1.74 -60.08
N ALA A 27 29.92 -0.56 -60.53
CA ALA A 27 29.21 0.42 -59.70
C ALA A 27 27.85 -0.13 -59.19
N ILE A 28 27.08 -0.84 -60.02
CA ILE A 28 25.80 -1.43 -59.60
C ILE A 28 26.02 -2.56 -58.58
N ILE A 29 27.03 -3.41 -58.79
CA ILE A 29 27.35 -4.52 -57.88
C ILE A 29 27.80 -3.98 -56.51
N THR A 30 28.65 -2.96 -56.50
CA THR A 30 29.12 -2.35 -55.24
C THR A 30 27.99 -1.70 -54.45
N VAL A 31 27.07 -0.99 -55.12
CA VAL A 31 25.87 -0.43 -54.47
C VAL A 31 24.96 -1.52 -53.90
N ALA A 32 24.75 -2.62 -54.65
CA ALA A 32 23.92 -3.73 -54.17
C ALA A 32 24.51 -4.40 -52.91
N ILE A 33 25.82 -4.66 -52.89
CA ILE A 33 26.51 -5.21 -51.72
C ILE A 33 26.45 -4.23 -50.55
N PHE A 34 26.67 -2.94 -50.80
CA PHE A 34 26.59 -1.91 -49.77
C PHE A 34 25.19 -1.81 -49.14
N LEU A 35 24.13 -1.88 -49.96
CA LEU A 35 22.75 -1.90 -49.47
C LEU A 35 22.45 -3.16 -48.66
N MET A 36 22.97 -4.33 -49.05
CA MET A 36 22.84 -5.56 -48.26
C MET A 36 23.52 -5.43 -46.89
N VAL A 37 24.72 -4.84 -46.85
CA VAL A 37 25.45 -4.60 -45.59
C VAL A 37 24.72 -3.59 -44.72
N LEU A 38 24.24 -2.48 -45.29
CA LEU A 38 23.44 -1.50 -44.55
C LEU A 38 22.16 -2.13 -43.99
N ALA A 39 21.44 -2.91 -44.77
CA ALA A 39 20.23 -3.60 -44.32
C ALA A 39 20.54 -4.54 -43.13
N ALA A 40 21.66 -5.26 -43.17
CA ALA A 40 22.09 -6.10 -42.05
C ALA A 40 22.43 -5.27 -40.79
N ILE A 41 23.15 -4.15 -40.94
CA ILE A 41 23.50 -3.25 -39.82
C ILE A 41 22.23 -2.66 -39.20
N PHE A 42 21.29 -2.16 -40.02
CA PHE A 42 20.01 -1.65 -39.54
C PHE A 42 19.17 -2.72 -38.86
N GLY A 43 19.19 -3.95 -39.37
CA GLY A 43 18.51 -5.10 -38.75
C GLY A 43 19.04 -5.37 -37.34
N VAL A 44 20.36 -5.44 -37.16
CA VAL A 44 21.00 -5.68 -35.86
C VAL A 44 20.78 -4.50 -34.91
N MET A 45 20.92 -3.27 -35.38
CA MET A 45 20.72 -2.07 -34.55
C MET A 45 19.28 -1.99 -34.03
N ARG A 46 18.29 -2.28 -34.89
CA ARG A 46 16.89 -2.34 -34.49
C ARG A 46 16.63 -3.42 -33.46
N ALA A 47 17.16 -4.63 -33.67
CA ALA A 47 17.06 -5.72 -32.70
C ALA A 47 17.71 -5.35 -31.35
N GLY A 48 18.85 -4.65 -31.39
CA GLY A 48 19.53 -4.15 -30.19
C GLY A 48 18.69 -3.15 -29.40
N ASN A 49 18.09 -2.17 -30.07
CA ASN A 49 17.23 -1.17 -29.41
C ASN A 49 15.98 -1.81 -28.78
N ILE A 50 15.33 -2.75 -29.49
CA ILE A 50 14.18 -3.51 -28.98
C ILE A 50 14.56 -4.25 -27.70
N MET A 51 15.70 -4.96 -27.72
CA MET A 51 16.18 -5.71 -26.57
C MET A 51 16.54 -4.78 -25.40
N GLN A 52 17.17 -3.64 -25.67
CA GLN A 52 17.53 -2.68 -24.64
C GLN A 52 16.29 -2.07 -23.97
N ASN A 53 15.28 -1.68 -24.75
CA ASN A 53 14.03 -1.13 -24.22
C ASN A 53 13.30 -2.18 -23.38
N SER A 54 13.12 -3.39 -23.90
CA SER A 54 12.46 -4.49 -23.16
C SER A 54 13.18 -4.83 -21.85
N VAL A 55 14.52 -4.84 -21.85
CA VAL A 55 15.32 -5.06 -20.63
C VAL A 55 15.16 -3.88 -19.65
N SER A 56 15.10 -2.65 -20.15
CA SER A 56 14.88 -1.45 -19.33
C SER A 56 13.52 -1.48 -18.65
N ASP A 57 12.45 -1.71 -19.42
CA ASP A 57 11.07 -1.77 -18.92
C ASP A 57 10.92 -2.87 -17.87
N ARG A 58 11.48 -4.05 -18.15
CA ARG A 58 11.49 -5.18 -17.21
C ARG A 58 12.23 -4.84 -15.91
N SER A 59 13.36 -4.15 -16.02
CA SER A 59 14.14 -3.72 -14.86
C SER A 59 13.34 -2.75 -13.99
N GLU A 60 12.66 -1.79 -14.60
CA GLU A 60 11.81 -0.82 -13.90
C GLU A 60 10.62 -1.49 -13.21
N VAL A 61 9.86 -2.31 -13.93
CA VAL A 61 8.70 -3.06 -13.38
C VAL A 61 9.12 -3.92 -12.18
N THR A 62 10.26 -4.62 -12.29
CA THR A 62 10.79 -5.45 -11.20
C THR A 62 11.23 -4.60 -10.01
N ALA A 63 11.84 -3.44 -10.24
CA ALA A 63 12.28 -2.53 -9.18
C ALA A 63 11.08 -1.95 -8.40
N ASN A 64 10.01 -1.58 -9.12
CA ASN A 64 8.77 -1.06 -8.53
C ASN A 64 8.08 -2.12 -7.66
N ALA A 65 7.96 -3.36 -8.14
CA ALA A 65 7.37 -4.44 -7.35
C ALA A 65 8.18 -4.82 -6.11
N ARG A 66 9.53 -4.81 -6.20
CA ARG A 66 10.38 -4.99 -5.01
C ARG A 66 10.19 -3.87 -4.00
N THR A 67 10.05 -2.64 -4.49
CA THR A 67 9.76 -1.49 -3.63
C THR A 67 8.42 -1.67 -2.94
N ALA A 68 7.38 -2.10 -3.67
CA ALA A 68 6.06 -2.37 -3.09
C ALA A 68 6.10 -3.46 -2.02
N ILE A 69 6.79 -4.57 -2.27
CA ILE A 69 6.99 -5.65 -1.30
C ILE A 69 7.75 -5.17 -0.06
N ASN A 70 8.75 -4.32 -0.21
CA ASN A 70 9.47 -3.75 0.94
C ASN A 70 8.57 -2.84 1.79
N TYR A 71 7.70 -2.05 1.15
CA TYR A 71 6.69 -1.27 1.87
C TYR A 71 5.73 -2.18 2.64
N MET A 72 5.15 -3.18 1.98
CA MET A 72 4.27 -4.15 2.64
C MET A 72 4.97 -4.89 3.77
N GLY A 73 6.18 -5.37 3.56
CA GLY A 73 6.97 -6.06 4.58
C GLY A 73 7.19 -5.23 5.83
N ARG A 74 7.47 -3.92 5.68
CA ARG A 74 7.59 -3.01 6.83
C ARG A 74 6.27 -2.85 7.59
N GLU A 75 5.15 -2.71 6.90
CA GLU A 75 3.84 -2.62 7.56
C GLU A 75 3.45 -3.96 8.22
N THR A 76 3.70 -5.09 7.56
CA THR A 76 3.45 -6.45 8.08
C THR A 76 4.24 -6.73 9.36
N VAL A 77 5.53 -6.36 9.39
CA VAL A 77 6.37 -6.57 10.58
C VAL A 77 5.90 -5.68 11.74
N ASN A 78 5.30 -4.52 11.47
CA ASN A 78 4.77 -3.64 12.51
C ASN A 78 3.29 -3.90 12.85
N ALA A 79 2.61 -4.75 12.07
CA ALA A 79 1.20 -5.05 12.26
C ALA A 79 0.94 -5.62 13.66
N GLY A 80 -0.03 -5.04 14.36
CA GLY A 80 -0.39 -5.43 15.73
C GLY A 80 0.57 -4.93 16.83
N LEU A 81 1.66 -4.23 16.50
CA LEU A 81 2.57 -3.68 17.52
C LEU A 81 1.82 -2.72 18.45
N GLY A 82 1.87 -2.96 19.77
CA GLY A 82 1.22 -2.11 20.78
C GLY A 82 -0.31 -2.13 20.74
N TYR A 83 -0.88 -3.09 20.02
CA TYR A 83 -2.31 -3.31 19.81
C TYR A 83 -2.77 -4.56 20.58
N SER A 84 -4.01 -4.59 21.07
CA SER A 84 -4.50 -5.75 21.81
C SER A 84 -4.78 -6.90 20.86
N ARG A 85 -4.67 -8.13 21.38
CA ARG A 85 -5.09 -9.34 20.67
C ARG A 85 -6.61 -9.38 20.44
N THR A 86 -7.39 -8.59 21.16
CA THR A 86 -8.84 -8.50 20.91
C THR A 86 -9.18 -7.67 19.68
N GLY A 87 -8.23 -6.89 19.16
CA GLY A 87 -8.49 -5.90 18.12
C GLY A 87 -9.28 -4.69 18.64
N ALA A 88 -9.37 -3.64 17.82
CA ALA A 88 -10.19 -2.49 18.14
C ALA A 88 -11.58 -2.65 17.53
N ILE A 89 -12.58 -2.39 18.35
CA ILE A 89 -13.98 -2.43 17.96
C ILE A 89 -14.28 -1.19 17.12
N VAL A 90 -14.93 -1.39 15.97
CA VAL A 90 -15.38 -0.35 15.06
C VAL A 90 -16.89 -0.47 14.80
N PRO A 91 -17.52 0.54 14.18
CA PRO A 91 -18.90 0.39 13.73
C PRO A 91 -19.07 -0.78 12.75
N ASP A 92 -20.26 -1.38 12.79
CA ASP A 92 -20.72 -2.38 11.83
C ASP A 92 -20.55 -1.91 10.37
N ASP A 93 -20.25 -2.86 9.48
CA ASP A 93 -19.96 -2.69 8.05
C ASP A 93 -18.75 -1.79 7.68
N LEU A 94 -17.96 -1.31 8.64
CA LEU A 94 -16.88 -0.38 8.33
C LEU A 94 -15.76 -1.02 7.50
N ALA A 95 -15.47 -2.31 7.74
CA ALA A 95 -14.48 -3.04 6.93
C ALA A 95 -14.86 -3.03 5.43
N PHE A 96 -16.14 -3.20 5.14
CA PHE A 96 -16.67 -3.12 3.78
C PHE A 96 -16.55 -1.71 3.20
N ASP A 97 -16.92 -0.68 3.97
CA ASP A 97 -16.90 0.69 3.47
C ASP A 97 -15.47 1.15 3.11
N LEU A 98 -14.48 0.83 3.95
CA LEU A 98 -13.09 1.24 3.77
C LEU A 98 -12.32 0.34 2.79
N PHE A 99 -12.38 -0.98 2.97
CA PHE A 99 -11.51 -1.92 2.27
C PHE A 99 -12.21 -2.72 1.17
N LYS A 100 -13.53 -2.56 1.02
CA LYS A 100 -14.38 -3.33 0.08
C LYS A 100 -14.41 -4.84 0.37
N ILE A 101 -14.02 -5.25 1.57
CA ILE A 101 -14.13 -6.63 2.07
C ILE A 101 -15.62 -6.99 2.20
N PRO A 102 -16.06 -8.24 1.91
CA PRO A 102 -17.47 -8.62 2.05
C PRO A 102 -18.02 -8.27 3.43
N LYS A 103 -19.26 -7.80 3.44
CA LYS A 103 -20.02 -7.60 4.68
C LYS A 103 -20.16 -8.93 5.40
N ASP A 104 -19.98 -8.93 6.70
CA ASP A 104 -20.34 -10.08 7.50
C ASP A 104 -21.88 -10.25 7.47
N SER A 105 -22.36 -11.46 7.77
CA SER A 105 -23.81 -11.72 7.79
C SER A 105 -24.51 -11.20 9.05
N GLY A 106 -23.74 -10.64 9.99
CA GLY A 106 -24.20 -10.20 11.30
C GLY A 106 -24.85 -8.82 11.27
N ASN A 107 -25.34 -8.42 12.44
CA ASN A 107 -25.49 -7.01 12.80
C ASN A 107 -24.68 -6.83 14.08
N GLU A 108 -23.44 -7.32 14.11
CA GLU A 108 -22.56 -7.13 15.25
C GLU A 108 -21.58 -6.02 14.91
N ARG A 109 -20.71 -5.65 15.87
CA ARG A 109 -19.67 -4.68 15.55
C ARG A 109 -18.53 -5.40 14.88
N ASP A 110 -17.98 -4.77 13.87
CA ASP A 110 -16.71 -5.18 13.29
C ASP A 110 -15.58 -4.98 14.31
N ILE A 111 -14.59 -5.87 14.22
CA ILE A 111 -13.35 -5.85 14.96
C ILE A 111 -12.23 -5.69 13.94
N PHE A 112 -11.40 -4.68 14.17
CA PHE A 112 -10.18 -4.46 13.40
C PHE A 112 -9.00 -5.09 14.14
N PRO A 113 -8.57 -6.31 13.77
CA PRO A 113 -7.30 -6.90 14.22
C PRO A 113 -6.08 -6.13 13.67
N GLY A 114 -4.88 -6.50 14.11
CA GLY A 114 -3.64 -5.91 13.60
C GLY A 114 -3.40 -6.15 12.10
N VAL A 115 -3.95 -7.25 11.57
CA VAL A 115 -3.94 -7.60 10.14
C VAL A 115 -5.36 -7.88 9.71
N ILE A 116 -5.85 -7.21 8.67
CA ILE A 116 -7.19 -7.37 8.13
C ILE A 116 -7.05 -7.98 6.72
N ALA A 117 -7.75 -9.08 6.46
CA ALA A 117 -7.69 -9.81 5.20
C ALA A 117 -8.94 -9.57 4.36
N GLY A 118 -8.73 -9.38 3.05
CA GLY A 118 -9.77 -9.37 2.04
C GLY A 118 -9.37 -10.28 0.90
N ASN A 119 -10.01 -11.44 0.81
CA ASN A 119 -9.71 -12.42 -0.23
C ASN A 119 -10.59 -12.21 -1.46
N ASN A 120 -9.99 -12.20 -2.66
CA ASN A 120 -10.68 -12.11 -3.93
C ASN A 120 -11.66 -10.92 -4.02
N ILE A 121 -11.14 -9.71 -3.76
CA ILE A 121 -11.94 -8.49 -3.63
C ILE A 121 -12.05 -7.73 -4.95
N SER A 122 -10.92 -7.31 -5.53
CA SER A 122 -10.90 -6.39 -6.67
C SER A 122 -10.52 -7.09 -7.97
N THR A 123 -11.10 -6.66 -9.07
CA THR A 123 -10.69 -7.08 -10.42
C THR A 123 -9.90 -5.96 -11.08
N SER A 124 -8.83 -6.29 -11.79
CA SER A 124 -8.15 -5.33 -12.67
C SER A 124 -8.35 -5.68 -14.14
N ALA A 125 -8.13 -4.72 -15.02
CA ALA A 125 -8.12 -4.92 -16.48
C ALA A 125 -7.04 -5.93 -16.94
N LEU A 126 -6.07 -6.23 -16.06
CA LEU A 126 -4.96 -7.14 -16.33
C LEU A 126 -5.15 -8.53 -15.71
N SER A 127 -6.10 -8.68 -14.79
CA SER A 127 -6.43 -9.96 -14.16
C SER A 127 -6.92 -10.98 -15.18
N VAL A 128 -6.53 -12.25 -14.99
CA VAL A 128 -7.01 -13.35 -15.83
C VAL A 128 -8.51 -13.54 -15.57
N ASN A 129 -9.27 -13.96 -16.59
CA ASN A 129 -10.73 -14.12 -16.48
C ASN A 129 -11.14 -14.94 -15.23
N GLY A 130 -11.79 -14.28 -14.28
CA GLY A 130 -12.28 -14.88 -13.04
C GLY A 130 -11.33 -14.78 -11.85
N GLU A 131 -10.07 -14.35 -12.05
CA GLU A 131 -9.16 -14.04 -10.96
C GLU A 131 -9.48 -12.67 -10.37
N LYS A 132 -9.45 -12.60 -9.04
CA LYS A 132 -9.55 -11.35 -8.29
C LYS A 132 -8.31 -11.20 -7.43
N ASN A 133 -7.97 -9.95 -7.16
CA ASN A 133 -6.87 -9.55 -6.32
C ASN A 133 -7.36 -9.41 -4.88
N ASP A 134 -6.46 -9.70 -3.96
CA ASP A 134 -6.68 -9.56 -2.54
C ASP A 134 -6.55 -8.10 -2.09
N VAL A 135 -6.98 -7.85 -0.88
CA VAL A 135 -6.77 -6.62 -0.13
C VAL A 135 -6.21 -7.02 1.22
N VAL A 136 -5.17 -6.33 1.69
CA VAL A 136 -4.66 -6.51 3.04
C VAL A 136 -4.49 -5.16 3.70
N ALA A 137 -4.94 -5.04 4.94
CA ALA A 137 -4.75 -3.83 5.75
C ALA A 137 -4.01 -4.15 7.05
N PHE A 138 -3.24 -3.16 7.51
CA PHE A 138 -2.40 -3.25 8.69
C PHE A 138 -2.70 -2.10 9.63
N ILE A 139 -2.78 -2.43 10.91
CA ILE A 139 -2.87 -1.47 12.00
C ILE A 139 -1.65 -1.63 12.89
N SER A 140 -0.97 -0.53 13.18
CA SER A 140 0.19 -0.51 14.06
C SER A 140 0.19 0.72 14.96
N ARG A 141 0.70 0.58 16.18
CA ARG A 141 0.88 1.72 17.08
C ARG A 141 2.06 2.58 16.63
N ASP A 142 1.87 3.89 16.73
CA ASP A 142 2.97 4.84 16.68
C ASP A 142 3.72 4.85 18.03
N MET A 143 4.94 4.31 18.01
CA MET A 143 5.82 4.21 19.18
C MET A 143 6.55 5.52 19.50
N GLU A 144 6.55 6.51 18.62
CA GLU A 144 7.16 7.82 18.85
C GLU A 144 6.14 8.83 19.40
N PHE A 145 4.85 8.53 19.23
CA PHE A 145 3.77 9.37 19.74
C PHE A 145 3.89 9.57 21.24
N ASN A 146 3.87 10.84 21.67
CA ASN A 146 3.91 11.25 23.07
C ASN A 146 5.09 10.62 23.84
N GLY A 147 6.26 10.51 23.18
CA GLY A 147 7.47 9.93 23.78
C GLY A 147 7.38 8.42 24.03
N GLY A 148 6.47 7.73 23.35
CA GLY A 148 6.21 6.29 23.53
C GLY A 148 5.17 5.99 24.60
N GLU A 149 4.68 6.99 25.33
CA GLU A 149 3.67 6.83 26.37
C GLU A 149 2.26 7.09 25.83
N PRO A 150 1.26 6.30 26.23
CA PRO A 150 -0.12 6.56 25.83
C PRO A 150 -0.68 7.79 26.55
N VAL A 151 -1.68 8.44 25.94
CA VAL A 151 -2.37 9.58 26.56
C VAL A 151 -3.40 9.05 27.54
N VAL A 152 -3.33 9.49 28.80
CA VAL A 152 -4.29 9.08 29.84
C VAL A 152 -5.62 9.78 29.62
N ILE A 153 -6.68 8.99 29.48
CA ILE A 153 -8.06 9.45 29.38
C ILE A 153 -8.71 9.33 30.76
N LEU A 154 -9.13 10.46 31.31
CA LEU A 154 -9.74 10.53 32.62
C LEU A 154 -11.17 10.00 32.57
N SER A 155 -11.53 9.15 33.52
CA SER A 155 -12.94 8.84 33.75
C SER A 155 -13.63 10.09 34.32
N GLN A 156 -14.88 10.32 33.92
CA GLN A 156 -15.71 11.39 34.51
C GLN A 156 -16.57 10.86 35.68
N LEU A 157 -16.12 9.82 36.39
CA LEU A 157 -16.84 9.25 37.53
C LEU A 157 -17.09 10.31 38.62
N GLY A 158 -18.38 10.57 38.91
CA GLY A 158 -18.82 11.55 39.92
C GLY A 158 -19.93 12.48 39.44
N ILE A 159 -20.22 12.50 38.13
CA ILE A 159 -21.37 13.19 37.56
C ILE A 159 -22.43 12.13 37.21
N PRO A 160 -23.67 12.21 37.72
CA PRO A 160 -24.68 11.18 37.46
C PRO A 160 -25.01 11.13 35.97
N ALA A 161 -24.59 10.04 35.32
CA ALA A 161 -24.99 9.63 33.96
C ALA A 161 -25.06 10.77 32.92
N VAL A 162 -24.11 11.70 32.95
CA VAL A 162 -23.83 12.51 31.77
C VAL A 162 -22.82 11.66 31.00
N PRO A 163 -23.19 11.13 29.81
CA PRO A 163 -22.21 10.45 28.99
C PRO A 163 -21.05 11.44 28.73
N ILE A 164 -19.86 10.97 28.37
CA ILE A 164 -18.73 11.85 28.01
C ILE A 164 -19.09 12.55 26.69
N VAL A 165 -20.06 13.44 26.79
CA VAL A 165 -20.94 13.91 25.77
C VAL A 165 -21.15 15.37 26.14
N ASN A 166 -20.53 16.25 25.37
CA ASN A 166 -20.89 17.67 25.44
C ASN A 166 -22.43 17.75 25.29
N PRO A 167 -23.17 18.67 25.93
CA PRO A 167 -24.62 18.86 25.80
C PRO A 167 -25.23 18.74 24.38
N ASN A 168 -24.41 18.78 23.32
CA ASN A 168 -24.76 18.53 21.93
C ASN A 168 -24.83 17.05 21.47
N GLY A 169 -24.39 16.06 22.27
CA GLY A 169 -24.36 14.64 21.84
C GLY A 169 -22.98 14.09 21.42
N ASP A 170 -21.91 14.86 21.65
CA ASP A 170 -20.58 14.65 21.08
C ASP A 170 -19.59 13.92 22.01
N ASN A 171 -18.97 12.81 21.58
CA ASN A 171 -17.97 12.10 22.38
C ASN A 171 -16.73 12.99 22.64
N LEU A 172 -16.41 13.30 23.90
CA LEU A 172 -15.32 14.21 24.29
C LEU A 172 -14.33 13.58 25.29
N LEU A 173 -13.29 12.92 24.81
CA LEU A 173 -12.30 12.33 25.72
C LEU A 173 -11.53 13.41 26.47
N THR A 174 -11.64 13.42 27.79
CA THR A 174 -10.93 14.37 28.65
C THR A 174 -9.59 13.78 29.07
N THR A 175 -8.52 14.56 28.98
CA THR A 175 -7.17 14.16 29.39
C THR A 175 -6.73 14.98 30.60
N VAL A 176 -5.62 14.58 31.22
CA VAL A 176 -4.93 15.49 32.15
C VAL A 176 -4.53 16.79 31.42
N PRO A 177 -4.46 17.94 32.09
CA PRO A 177 -4.00 19.18 31.47
C PRO A 177 -2.62 19.02 30.82
N GLY A 178 -2.51 19.34 29.53
CA GLY A 178 -1.27 19.15 28.76
C GLY A 178 -1.03 17.72 28.26
N GLY A 179 -1.86 16.75 28.68
CA GLY A 179 -1.76 15.35 28.27
C GLY A 179 -1.96 15.12 26.78
N CYS A 180 -2.61 16.06 26.09
CA CYS A 180 -2.81 16.01 24.63
C CYS A 180 -1.92 16.99 23.85
N SER A 181 -0.79 17.41 24.40
CA SER A 181 0.15 18.33 23.73
C SER A 181 0.66 17.81 22.38
N SER A 182 0.78 16.49 22.22
CA SER A 182 1.21 15.83 20.98
C SER A 182 0.04 15.43 20.06
N CYS A 183 -1.20 15.58 20.52
CA CYS A 183 -2.38 15.17 19.77
C CYS A 183 -2.69 16.15 18.64
N ARG A 184 -3.26 15.65 17.54
CA ARG A 184 -3.61 16.47 16.39
C ARG A 184 -4.99 16.10 15.85
N LYS A 185 -5.60 17.07 15.18
CA LYS A 185 -6.84 16.84 14.43
C LYS A 185 -6.57 15.84 13.31
N TYR A 186 -7.50 14.89 13.15
CA TYR A 186 -7.47 13.73 12.26
C TYR A 186 -6.43 12.66 12.56
N ASP A 187 -5.79 12.71 13.74
CA ASP A 187 -5.03 11.56 14.23
C ASP A 187 -6.00 10.41 14.54
N LEU A 188 -5.57 9.19 14.21
CA LEU A 188 -6.26 7.96 14.57
C LEU A 188 -5.78 7.47 15.93
N TYR A 189 -6.74 7.18 16.80
CA TYR A 189 -6.48 6.70 18.15
C TYR A 189 -7.16 5.36 18.40
N THR A 190 -6.38 4.41 18.92
CA THR A 190 -6.93 3.27 19.63
C THR A 190 -7.08 3.65 21.09
N ILE A 191 -8.32 3.66 21.56
CA ILE A 191 -8.66 3.91 22.96
C ILE A 191 -8.81 2.56 23.63
N GLU A 192 -8.07 2.34 24.71
CA GLU A 192 -8.03 1.11 25.47
C GLU A 192 -8.59 1.32 26.87
N SER A 193 -9.60 0.52 27.22
CA SER A 193 -10.27 0.54 28.51
C SER A 193 -9.40 -0.10 29.59
N ALA A 194 -9.76 0.14 30.85
CA ALA A 194 -9.13 -0.54 31.98
C ALA A 194 -9.29 -2.07 31.93
N ASP A 195 -10.32 -2.57 31.24
CA ASP A 195 -10.60 -4.00 31.09
C ASP A 195 -9.95 -4.61 29.83
N GLY A 196 -9.15 -3.84 29.08
CA GLY A 196 -8.43 -4.32 27.88
C GLY A 196 -9.24 -4.31 26.58
N ASN A 197 -10.51 -3.87 26.60
CA ASN A 197 -11.26 -3.61 25.37
C ASN A 197 -10.69 -2.40 24.63
N GLN A 198 -10.61 -2.48 23.31
CA GLN A 198 -10.10 -1.41 22.46
C GLN A 198 -11.17 -0.90 21.49
N ALA A 199 -11.09 0.37 21.14
CA ALA A 199 -11.97 1.02 20.19
C ALA A 199 -11.18 1.99 19.32
N LEU A 200 -11.43 1.98 18.01
CA LEU A 200 -10.76 2.87 17.08
C LEU A 200 -11.62 4.12 16.87
N ALA A 201 -10.99 5.29 16.89
CA ALA A 201 -11.65 6.55 16.62
C ALA A 201 -10.71 7.56 15.98
N MET A 202 -11.29 8.54 15.28
CA MET A 202 -10.56 9.66 14.72
C MET A 202 -10.83 10.94 15.50
N ALA A 203 -9.79 11.69 15.83
CA ALA A 203 -9.97 13.00 16.44
C ALA A 203 -10.50 14.02 15.40
N THR A 204 -11.61 14.68 15.69
CA THR A 204 -12.16 15.75 14.82
C THR A 204 -11.81 17.15 15.33
N ALA A 205 -11.49 17.28 16.61
CA ALA A 205 -10.87 18.46 17.20
C ALA A 205 -10.02 18.06 18.41
N VAL A 206 -9.00 18.87 18.73
CA VAL A 206 -8.08 18.61 19.84
C VAL A 206 -7.81 19.92 20.58
N THR A 207 -7.78 19.85 21.90
CA THR A 207 -7.25 20.91 22.78
C THR A 207 -6.12 20.34 23.63
N SER A 208 -5.46 21.17 24.46
CA SER A 208 -4.41 20.69 25.37
C SER A 208 -4.89 19.68 26.41
N SER A 209 -6.20 19.57 26.63
CA SER A 209 -6.81 18.70 27.66
C SER A 209 -7.97 17.84 27.15
N SER A 210 -8.22 17.80 25.84
CA SER A 210 -9.35 17.03 25.30
C SER A 210 -9.19 16.61 23.84
N ILE A 211 -9.79 15.47 23.50
CA ILE A 211 -9.96 14.97 22.12
C ILE A 211 -11.46 14.90 21.84
N SER A 212 -11.92 15.64 20.82
CA SER A 212 -13.30 15.56 20.34
C SER A 212 -13.42 14.49 19.26
N ILE A 213 -14.46 13.67 19.35
CA ILE A 213 -14.75 12.54 18.47
C ILE A 213 -16.18 12.72 17.94
N LEU A 214 -16.28 13.49 16.87
CA LEU A 214 -17.54 13.86 16.21
C LEU A 214 -17.79 12.94 15.00
N ASP A 215 -19.05 12.76 14.62
CA ASP A 215 -19.51 11.88 13.53
C ASP A 215 -19.20 12.37 12.11
N ASN A 216 -18.56 13.53 11.98
CA ASN A 216 -18.13 14.11 10.71
C ASN A 216 -16.67 13.76 10.36
N ASP A 217 -16.17 12.63 10.86
CA ASP A 217 -14.85 12.16 10.50
C ASP A 217 -14.82 11.61 9.07
N PRO A 218 -13.73 11.81 8.32
CA PRO A 218 -13.60 11.34 6.93
C PRO A 218 -13.73 9.83 6.74
N LEU A 219 -13.50 9.03 7.77
CA LEU A 219 -13.49 7.57 7.68
C LEU A 219 -14.82 6.94 8.12
N GLY A 220 -15.75 7.72 8.70
CA GLY A 220 -16.99 7.20 9.28
C GLY A 220 -16.78 6.29 10.51
N LEU A 221 -15.63 6.42 11.18
CA LEU A 221 -15.31 5.68 12.40
C LEU A 221 -16.16 6.15 13.57
N ASN A 222 -16.39 7.46 13.63
CA ASN A 222 -17.10 8.09 14.72
C ASN A 222 -18.59 8.06 14.39
N ARG A 223 -19.38 7.64 15.37
CA ARG A 223 -20.83 7.49 15.22
C ARG A 223 -21.54 8.18 16.36
N LYS A 224 -22.73 8.69 16.11
CA LYS A 224 -23.47 9.46 17.10
C LYS A 224 -23.85 8.55 18.27
N TRP A 225 -23.94 9.13 19.45
CA TRP A 225 -24.51 8.44 20.60
C TRP A 225 -25.97 8.01 20.36
N SER A 226 -26.72 8.84 19.62
CA SER A 226 -28.13 8.59 19.30
C SER A 226 -28.35 7.43 18.32
N ASP A 227 -27.30 6.93 17.67
CA ASP A 227 -27.44 5.80 16.76
C ASP A 227 -27.81 4.53 17.55
N PRO A 228 -28.61 3.62 16.98
CA PRO A 228 -28.89 2.35 17.64
C PRO A 228 -27.61 1.49 17.68
N PRO A 229 -27.38 0.68 18.74
CA PRO A 229 -26.42 -0.42 18.65
C PRO A 229 -26.76 -1.32 17.45
N PRO A 230 -25.76 -1.80 16.68
CA PRO A 230 -24.32 -1.73 16.91
C PRO A 230 -23.64 -0.49 16.30
N LYS A 231 -24.42 0.35 15.61
CA LYS A 231 -23.91 1.46 14.79
C LYS A 231 -23.40 2.64 15.61
N ARG A 232 -23.78 2.79 16.89
CA ARG A 232 -23.24 3.86 17.76
C ARG A 232 -21.77 3.68 18.10
N SER A 233 -21.05 4.73 18.50
CA SER A 233 -19.68 4.57 19.02
C SER A 233 -19.67 3.76 20.33
N ILE A 234 -18.69 2.87 20.51
CA ILE A 234 -18.53 2.10 21.76
C ILE A 234 -17.94 2.96 22.89
N LEU A 235 -17.35 4.13 22.57
CA LEU A 235 -16.64 5.02 23.51
C LEU A 235 -17.52 5.66 24.58
N THR A 236 -18.81 5.34 24.63
CA THR A 236 -19.68 5.84 25.68
C THR A 236 -19.40 5.13 26.99
N GLN A 237 -19.13 5.90 28.05
CA GLN A 237 -18.85 5.35 29.37
C GLN A 237 -19.98 4.45 29.90
N CYS A 238 -19.62 3.28 30.44
CA CYS A 238 -20.58 2.41 31.10
C CYS A 238 -21.17 3.06 32.36
N ILE A 239 -22.50 3.04 32.47
CA ILE A 239 -23.21 3.37 33.71
C ILE A 239 -23.29 2.09 34.55
N THR A 240 -23.19 2.21 35.87
CA THR A 240 -23.26 1.10 36.83
C THR A 240 -24.42 0.15 36.52
N GLY A 241 -24.10 -1.13 36.26
CA GLY A 241 -25.08 -2.19 35.98
C GLY A 241 -25.39 -2.45 34.49
N SER A 242 -24.90 -1.62 33.56
CA SER A 242 -24.97 -1.88 32.11
C SER A 242 -23.57 -2.08 31.55
N THR A 243 -23.24 -3.32 31.16
CA THR A 243 -21.96 -3.69 30.53
C THR A 243 -22.03 -3.76 29.01
N ASN A 244 -23.24 -3.67 28.43
CA ASN A 244 -23.42 -3.92 27.01
C ASN A 244 -23.30 -2.61 26.21
N ASN A 245 -22.46 -2.62 25.17
CA ASN A 245 -22.28 -1.51 24.22
C ASN A 245 -21.80 -0.20 24.87
N CYS A 246 -20.88 -0.27 25.81
CA CYS A 246 -20.25 0.88 26.48
C CYS A 246 -18.78 0.56 26.80
N PHE A 247 -18.02 1.58 27.18
CA PHE A 247 -16.59 1.52 27.47
C PHE A 247 -16.33 1.76 28.96
N ASN A 248 -15.46 0.95 29.57
CA ASN A 248 -15.06 1.16 30.96
C ASN A 248 -13.82 2.06 31.04
N TYR A 249 -13.96 3.22 31.68
CA TYR A 249 -12.89 4.19 31.87
C TYR A 249 -12.27 4.15 33.28
N ASN A 250 -12.74 3.29 34.19
CA ASN A 250 -12.34 3.31 35.60
C ASN A 250 -11.14 2.38 35.88
N PRO A 251 -10.02 2.84 36.46
CA PRO A 251 -9.75 4.20 36.95
C PRO A 251 -9.44 5.20 35.83
N HIS A 252 -8.74 4.77 34.78
CA HIS A 252 -8.45 5.54 33.57
C HIS A 252 -8.46 4.63 32.34
N ALA A 253 -8.78 5.19 31.17
CA ALA A 253 -8.48 4.56 29.88
C ALA A 253 -7.23 5.20 29.30
N THR A 254 -6.73 4.66 28.19
CA THR A 254 -5.57 5.20 27.49
C THR A 254 -5.85 5.37 26.00
N ALA A 255 -5.26 6.38 25.37
CA ALA A 255 -5.34 6.60 23.92
C ALA A 255 -3.93 6.48 23.31
N LYS A 256 -3.81 5.64 22.29
CA LYS A 256 -2.57 5.38 21.56
C LYS A 256 -2.77 5.80 20.11
N ARG A 257 -1.86 6.59 19.53
CA ARG A 257 -1.91 6.89 18.09
C ARG A 257 -1.60 5.62 17.30
N VAL A 258 -2.35 5.37 16.24
CA VAL A 258 -2.16 4.23 15.35
C VAL A 258 -2.10 4.65 13.89
N PHE A 259 -1.38 3.89 13.09
CA PHE A 259 -1.40 3.97 11.63
C PHE A 259 -2.30 2.88 11.08
N LEU A 260 -3.19 3.26 10.17
CA LEU A 260 -4.00 2.33 9.39
C LEU A 260 -3.60 2.47 7.92
N THR A 261 -3.18 1.36 7.33
CA THR A 261 -2.75 1.30 5.92
C THR A 261 -3.36 0.09 5.23
N SER A 262 -3.67 0.20 3.94
CA SER A 262 -4.12 -0.95 3.13
C SER A 262 -3.39 -1.02 1.81
N PHE A 263 -3.34 -2.22 1.25
CA PHE A 263 -2.78 -2.52 -0.06
C PHE A 263 -3.84 -3.23 -0.89
N SER A 264 -4.04 -2.76 -2.11
CA SER A 264 -5.04 -3.29 -3.04
C SER A 264 -4.62 -3.01 -4.48
N VAL A 265 -5.16 -3.75 -5.43
CA VAL A 265 -5.00 -3.47 -6.86
C VAL A 265 -6.22 -2.70 -7.36
N ASP A 266 -5.99 -1.57 -8.03
CA ASP A 266 -7.05 -0.77 -8.67
C ASP A 266 -7.55 -1.40 -9.98
N ALA A 267 -8.51 -0.73 -10.65
CA ALA A 267 -9.12 -1.24 -11.86
C ALA A 267 -8.14 -1.30 -13.04
N GLU A 268 -7.11 -0.45 -13.04
CA GLU A 268 -6.09 -0.32 -14.07
C GLU A 268 -4.95 -1.34 -13.91
N GLY A 269 -4.88 -2.05 -12.78
CA GLY A 269 -3.80 -2.98 -12.47
C GLY A 269 -2.60 -2.29 -11.81
N THR A 270 -2.84 -1.24 -11.04
CA THR A 270 -1.85 -0.61 -10.17
C THR A 270 -2.04 -1.11 -8.75
N LEU A 271 -0.97 -1.65 -8.15
CA LEU A 271 -0.92 -1.87 -6.72
C LEU A 271 -0.78 -0.52 -6.02
N ILE A 272 -1.78 -0.18 -5.22
CA ILE A 272 -1.85 1.05 -4.45
C ILE A 272 -1.69 0.77 -2.96
N ARG A 273 -1.04 1.69 -2.26
CA ARG A 273 -1.04 1.79 -0.80
C ARG A 273 -1.94 2.95 -0.40
N THR A 274 -2.95 2.66 0.40
CA THR A 274 -3.83 3.67 0.97
C THR A 274 -3.47 3.89 2.43
N THR A 275 -3.24 5.13 2.84
CA THR A 275 -3.07 5.52 4.25
C THR A 275 -4.29 6.27 4.72
N TYR A 276 -4.78 5.93 5.91
CA TYR A 276 -6.00 6.49 6.47
C TYR A 276 -5.66 7.32 7.72
N GLY A 277 -6.08 8.59 7.74
CA GLY A 277 -5.86 9.51 8.85
C GLY A 277 -4.40 9.94 9.04
N ASN A 278 -4.14 10.61 10.16
CA ASN A 278 -2.83 11.14 10.57
C ASN A 278 -2.17 12.13 9.58
N ASN A 279 -2.91 12.66 8.60
CA ASN A 279 -2.40 13.65 7.65
C ASN A 279 -2.50 15.05 8.27
N THR A 280 -1.53 15.35 9.15
CA THR A 280 -1.49 16.57 9.95
C THR A 280 -1.60 17.83 9.07
N GLY A 281 -2.56 18.70 9.41
CA GLY A 281 -2.74 19.99 8.75
C GLY A 281 -3.51 19.94 7.44
N ALA A 282 -3.81 18.75 6.92
CA ALA A 282 -4.60 18.59 5.72
C ALA A 282 -6.11 18.65 5.99
N SER A 283 -6.90 18.78 4.91
CA SER A 283 -8.36 18.83 5.02
C SER A 283 -8.96 17.46 5.35
N ALA A 284 -10.27 17.41 5.60
CA ALA A 284 -11.02 16.16 5.77
C ALA A 284 -10.88 15.23 4.55
N ALA A 285 -10.99 15.79 3.34
CA ALA A 285 -10.95 15.03 2.10
C ALA A 285 -9.57 14.41 1.83
N ASP A 286 -8.50 15.01 2.38
CA ASP A 286 -7.12 14.58 2.18
C ASP A 286 -6.63 13.58 3.23
N GLN A 287 -7.51 13.11 4.13
CA GLN A 287 -7.14 12.11 5.14
C GLN A 287 -7.01 10.70 4.57
N ILE A 288 -7.50 10.46 3.35
CA ILE A 288 -7.30 9.20 2.63
C ILE A 288 -6.26 9.47 1.54
N GLN A 289 -5.05 8.96 1.74
CA GLN A 289 -3.93 9.17 0.82
C GLN A 289 -3.68 7.91 0.02
N ILE A 290 -3.79 7.98 -1.30
CA ILE A 290 -3.54 6.87 -2.22
C ILE A 290 -2.17 7.06 -2.86
N HIS A 291 -1.31 6.04 -2.76
CA HIS A 291 0.03 6.04 -3.31
C HIS A 291 0.22 4.85 -4.25
N PRO A 292 0.43 5.06 -5.56
CA PRO A 292 0.75 3.98 -6.48
C PRO A 292 2.15 3.43 -6.17
N LEU A 293 2.29 2.10 -6.14
CA LEU A 293 3.55 1.43 -5.82
C LEU A 293 4.11 0.64 -7.00
N ALA A 294 3.26 -0.09 -7.72
CA ALA A 294 3.67 -0.89 -8.87
C ALA A 294 2.55 -0.92 -9.92
N TYR A 295 2.93 -0.82 -11.19
CA TYR A 295 2.02 -0.88 -12.33
C TYR A 295 2.11 -2.24 -13.00
N GLY A 296 1.08 -2.58 -13.79
CA GLY A 296 1.07 -3.83 -14.56
C GLY A 296 0.75 -5.05 -13.69
N VAL A 297 0.13 -4.88 -12.52
CA VAL A 297 -0.22 -5.96 -11.61
C VAL A 297 -1.41 -6.73 -12.17
N GLN A 298 -1.14 -7.97 -12.56
CA GLN A 298 -2.14 -8.92 -13.04
C GLN A 298 -2.79 -9.68 -11.88
N SER A 299 -1.98 -10.12 -10.91
CA SER A 299 -2.44 -10.84 -9.73
C SER A 299 -1.72 -10.35 -8.48
N PHE A 300 -2.47 -10.15 -7.42
CA PHE A 300 -1.98 -9.87 -6.07
C PHE A 300 -2.73 -10.80 -5.11
N GLN A 301 -1.99 -11.74 -4.53
CA GLN A 301 -2.53 -12.77 -3.65
C GLN A 301 -1.80 -12.75 -2.30
N VAL A 302 -2.54 -12.98 -1.23
CA VAL A 302 -2.03 -12.97 0.14
C VAL A 302 -2.47 -14.24 0.85
N ARG A 303 -1.51 -14.95 1.46
CA ARG A 303 -1.79 -16.15 2.26
C ARG A 303 -1.28 -15.95 3.68
N TYR A 304 -1.95 -16.58 4.62
CA TYR A 304 -1.78 -16.35 6.04
C TYR A 304 -1.42 -17.67 6.72
N LEU A 305 -0.23 -17.72 7.31
CA LEU A 305 0.17 -18.82 8.18
C LEU A 305 -0.38 -18.54 9.58
N MET A 306 -1.15 -19.49 10.08
CA MET A 306 -1.84 -19.42 11.36
C MET A 306 -1.00 -20.04 12.48
N GLN A 307 -1.37 -19.77 13.74
CA GLN A 307 -0.69 -20.32 14.93
C GLN A 307 -0.74 -21.86 14.99
N ASP A 308 -1.78 -22.47 14.44
CA ASP A 308 -1.94 -23.93 14.37
C ASP A 308 -1.10 -24.57 13.23
N GLY A 309 -0.38 -23.77 12.45
CA GLY A 309 0.42 -24.19 11.30
C GLY A 309 -0.36 -24.33 10.00
N SER A 310 -1.67 -24.04 10.00
CA SER A 310 -2.47 -24.01 8.77
C SER A 310 -2.12 -22.77 7.92
N LEU A 311 -2.24 -22.93 6.60
CA LEU A 311 -2.02 -21.86 5.63
C LEU A 311 -3.35 -21.58 4.91
N LEU A 312 -3.91 -20.41 5.15
CA LEU A 312 -5.25 -20.02 4.71
C LEU A 312 -5.17 -18.79 3.80
N ASP A 313 -6.05 -18.72 2.81
CA ASP A 313 -6.17 -17.54 1.94
C ASP A 313 -7.13 -16.49 2.56
N ASP A 314 -8.07 -16.93 3.41
CA ASP A 314 -8.99 -16.07 4.14
C ASP A 314 -9.28 -16.60 5.55
N PRO A 315 -8.45 -16.26 6.55
CA PRO A 315 -8.70 -16.68 7.93
C PRO A 315 -10.00 -16.10 8.51
N SER A 316 -10.43 -14.93 8.02
CA SER A 316 -11.63 -14.23 8.49
C SER A 316 -12.93 -14.83 7.93
N SER A 317 -12.83 -15.75 6.96
CA SER A 317 -13.96 -16.38 6.28
C SER A 317 -15.00 -15.37 5.80
N GLY A 318 -14.56 -14.40 4.98
CA GLY A 318 -15.41 -13.33 4.47
C GLY A 318 -15.93 -12.42 5.56
N ASN A 319 -15.04 -11.97 6.46
CA ASN A 319 -15.37 -11.08 7.58
C ASN A 319 -16.23 -11.70 8.70
N SER A 320 -16.60 -12.98 8.63
CA SER A 320 -17.46 -13.64 9.63
C SER A 320 -16.73 -14.04 10.93
N ASP A 321 -15.40 -14.15 10.89
CA ASP A 321 -14.57 -14.53 12.04
C ASP A 321 -13.28 -13.69 12.08
N GLN A 322 -13.45 -12.37 12.19
CA GLN A 322 -12.34 -11.41 12.26
C GLN A 322 -11.33 -11.73 13.39
N MET A 323 -11.79 -12.39 14.45
CA MET A 323 -10.95 -12.75 15.59
C MET A 323 -9.85 -13.74 15.24
N LYS A 324 -10.06 -14.62 14.26
CA LYS A 324 -9.02 -15.54 13.75
C LYS A 324 -7.80 -14.82 13.20
N MET A 325 -7.95 -13.59 12.71
CA MET A 325 -6.81 -12.82 12.22
C MET A 325 -5.76 -12.54 13.30
N ASN A 326 -6.13 -12.62 14.58
CA ASN A 326 -5.19 -12.50 15.69
C ASN A 326 -4.29 -13.73 15.88
N GLU A 327 -4.54 -14.80 15.12
CA GLU A 327 -3.74 -16.02 15.09
C GLU A 327 -2.77 -16.05 13.90
N VAL A 328 -2.73 -15.00 13.08
CA VAL A 328 -1.78 -14.90 11.96
C VAL A 328 -0.36 -14.66 12.49
N VAL A 329 0.57 -15.55 12.14
CA VAL A 329 1.98 -15.46 12.54
C VAL A 329 2.90 -15.02 11.40
N GLN A 330 2.47 -15.22 10.16
CA GLN A 330 3.24 -14.88 8.98
C GLN A 330 2.30 -14.66 7.79
N ILE A 331 2.71 -13.77 6.90
CA ILE A 331 1.99 -13.42 5.68
C ILE A 331 2.90 -13.71 4.49
N GLU A 332 2.37 -14.45 3.53
CA GLU A 332 2.97 -14.69 2.22
C GLU A 332 2.29 -13.79 1.20
N ILE A 333 3.09 -13.01 0.47
CA ILE A 333 2.62 -12.06 -0.53
C ILE A 333 3.16 -12.50 -1.87
N ASN A 334 2.26 -12.72 -2.83
CA ASN A 334 2.57 -13.02 -4.23
C ASN A 334 2.06 -11.89 -5.11
N ILE A 335 2.94 -11.36 -5.97
CA ILE A 335 2.60 -10.37 -6.99
C ILE A 335 3.02 -10.93 -8.35
N THR A 336 2.07 -11.03 -9.27
CA THR A 336 2.34 -11.29 -10.69
C THR A 336 2.16 -10.01 -11.48
N LEU A 337 3.23 -9.58 -12.13
CA LEU A 337 3.25 -8.43 -13.02
C LEU A 337 3.22 -8.90 -14.46
N LYS A 338 2.46 -8.19 -15.29
CA LYS A 338 2.40 -8.34 -16.72
C LYS A 338 3.11 -7.15 -17.37
N SER A 339 4.23 -7.42 -18.01
CA SER A 339 4.93 -6.46 -18.85
C SER A 339 4.55 -6.72 -20.31
N GLU A 340 4.00 -5.71 -20.98
CA GLU A 340 3.74 -5.76 -22.42
C GLU A 340 4.70 -4.83 -23.13
N THR A 341 5.50 -5.37 -24.05
CA THR A 341 6.30 -4.57 -24.98
C THR A 341 5.65 -4.72 -26.36
N SER A 342 5.13 -3.62 -26.90
CA SER A 342 4.60 -3.56 -28.26
C SER A 342 5.57 -2.80 -29.15
N GLU A 343 6.28 -3.53 -30.02
CA GLU A 343 7.11 -2.90 -31.05
C GLU A 343 6.79 -3.52 -32.42
N ASN A 344 6.44 -2.66 -33.37
CA ASN A 344 6.20 -3.04 -34.77
C ASN A 344 5.06 -4.05 -34.99
N GLY A 345 4.04 -4.02 -34.13
CA GLY A 345 2.88 -4.90 -34.20
C GLY A 345 3.09 -6.29 -33.62
N VAL A 346 4.27 -6.59 -33.07
CA VAL A 346 4.50 -7.79 -32.27
C VAL A 346 4.43 -7.39 -30.80
N THR A 347 3.42 -7.90 -30.10
CA THR A 347 3.29 -7.75 -28.65
C THR A 347 3.97 -8.93 -27.98
N SER A 348 5.03 -8.65 -27.21
CA SER A 348 5.62 -9.63 -26.30
C SER A 348 5.04 -9.40 -24.91
N THR A 349 4.38 -10.41 -24.37
CA THR A 349 3.88 -10.40 -22.99
C THR A 349 4.81 -11.23 -22.13
N GLN A 350 5.34 -10.64 -21.07
CA GLN A 350 6.14 -11.33 -20.08
C GLN A 350 5.48 -11.24 -18.71
N LEU A 351 5.44 -12.37 -18.01
CA LEU A 351 5.00 -12.45 -16.62
C LEU A 351 6.21 -12.46 -15.69
N ILE A 352 6.14 -11.67 -14.63
CA ILE A 352 7.16 -11.57 -13.58
C ILE A 352 6.46 -11.85 -12.25
N ASN A 353 6.86 -12.94 -11.60
CA ASN A 353 6.36 -13.29 -10.28
C ASN A 353 7.35 -12.81 -9.22
N VAL A 354 6.83 -12.16 -8.19
CA VAL A 354 7.61 -11.74 -7.02
C VAL A 354 6.90 -12.23 -5.78
N ASP A 355 7.60 -13.05 -5.01
CA ASP A 355 7.12 -13.68 -3.80
C ASP A 355 7.91 -13.19 -2.59
N SER A 356 7.22 -12.96 -1.49
CA SER A 356 7.88 -12.64 -0.23
C SER A 356 7.06 -13.11 0.96
N THR A 357 7.77 -13.33 2.06
CA THR A 357 7.21 -13.89 3.28
C THR A 357 7.68 -13.05 4.44
N PHE A 358 6.75 -12.61 5.26
CA PHE A 358 7.02 -11.73 6.40
C PHE A 358 6.37 -12.28 7.65
N SER A 359 7.14 -12.44 8.71
CA SER A 359 6.58 -12.74 10.02
C SER A 359 5.90 -11.48 10.57
N THR A 360 4.66 -11.63 11.03
CA THR A 360 4.02 -10.58 11.81
C THR A 360 4.71 -10.52 13.16
N ARG A 361 4.80 -9.33 13.76
CA ARG A 361 5.25 -9.22 15.15
C ARG A 361 4.10 -9.72 16.01
N ASN A 362 4.11 -11.03 16.16
CA ASN A 362 3.03 -11.82 16.70
C ASN A 362 2.57 -11.22 18.04
N LEU A 363 1.26 -11.00 18.19
CA LEU A 363 0.57 -10.65 19.44
C LEU A 363 0.89 -11.64 20.58
N ARG A 364 1.57 -12.76 20.27
CA ARG A 364 2.14 -13.73 21.19
C ARG A 364 3.31 -13.21 22.05
N TYR A 365 4.16 -12.32 21.54
CA TYR A 365 5.45 -12.02 22.20
C TYR A 365 5.43 -10.79 23.13
N ASP A 366 4.39 -9.96 23.07
CA ASP A 366 4.31 -8.74 23.88
C ASP A 366 3.67 -8.95 25.28
N PHE A 367 3.32 -10.20 25.63
CA PHE A 367 2.68 -10.55 26.91
C PHE A 367 3.48 -11.53 27.80
N GLU A 368 4.74 -11.82 27.48
CA GLU A 368 5.67 -12.52 28.41
C GLU A 368 6.57 -11.55 29.18
#